data_AF-A0A7S2IBV5-F1
#
_entry.id   AF-A0A7S2IBV5-F1
#
_cell.length_a   1.000
_cell.length_b   1.000
_cell.length_c   1.000
_cell.angle_alpha   90.00
_cell.angle_beta   90.00
_cell.angle_gamma   90.00
#
_symmetry.space_group_name_H-M   'P 1'
#
loop_
_entity.id
_entity.type
_entity.pdbx_description
1 polymer ?
#
loop_
_entity_poly.entity_id
_entity_poly.type
_entity_poly.pdbx_seq_one_letter_code
_entity_poly.pdbx_strand_id
1 'polypeptide(L)'
;EEERLPRRWAAVTLKSWHVFDVGEDVFRFVRAEDEQSEYGWGFSYAYTRSAWRHCLFRNINKDEDYGLMNTLRRSRDAEVLTVAVREADGICAHTYHPEVSISGGERVGEGRFTSSRTK
;
A
#
# COMPACT_ATOMS: atom_id res chain seq x y z
N GLU A 1 17.92 23.65 -22.34
CA GLU A 1 17.70 22.84 -21.13
C GLU A 1 16.41 23.30 -20.49
N GLU A 2 15.40 22.44 -20.43
CA GLU A 2 14.16 22.73 -19.72
C GLU A 2 14.42 22.59 -18.22
N GLU A 3 14.21 23.67 -17.48
CA GLU A 3 14.35 23.72 -16.02
C GLU A 3 13.33 22.77 -15.38
N ARG A 4 13.82 21.61 -14.91
CA ARG A 4 13.00 20.61 -14.24
C ARG A 4 12.47 21.19 -12.92
N LEU A 5 11.16 21.43 -12.84
CA LEU A 5 10.51 21.76 -11.58
C LEU A 5 10.80 20.67 -10.54
N PRO A 6 11.01 21.03 -9.26
CA PRO A 6 11.29 20.06 -8.22
C PRO A 6 10.12 19.09 -8.07
N ARG A 7 10.44 17.79 -8.02
CA ARG A 7 9.47 16.72 -7.80
C ARG A 7 8.68 16.98 -6.52
N ARG A 8 7.37 16.86 -6.60
CA ARG A 8 6.51 16.96 -5.43
C ARG A 8 6.20 15.57 -4.91
N TRP A 9 6.36 15.40 -3.61
CA TRP A 9 5.89 14.19 -2.95
C TRP A 9 4.39 14.05 -3.17
N ALA A 10 3.99 12.92 -3.73
CA ALA A 10 2.63 12.62 -4.08
C ALA A 10 2.04 11.61 -3.10
N ALA A 11 2.75 10.51 -2.86
CA ALA A 11 2.34 9.47 -1.94
C ALA A 11 3.50 8.99 -1.08
N VAL A 12 3.17 8.42 0.07
CA VAL A 12 4.12 7.79 0.98
C VAL A 12 3.61 6.39 1.30
N THR A 13 4.51 5.40 1.31
CA THR A 13 4.20 4.00 1.65
C THR A 13 5.22 3.41 2.61
N LEU A 14 4.86 2.32 3.26
CA LEU A 14 5.74 1.53 4.12
C LEU A 14 6.55 0.53 3.29
N LYS A 15 7.67 0.04 3.84
CA LYS A 15 8.42 -1.08 3.26
C LYS A 15 7.76 -2.44 3.50
N SER A 16 6.94 -2.52 4.54
CA SER A 16 6.27 -3.74 4.98
C SER A 16 4.89 -3.38 5.52
N TRP A 17 3.94 -4.29 5.32
CA TRP A 17 2.55 -4.10 5.74
C TRP A 17 2.15 -5.21 6.68
N HIS A 18 1.38 -4.85 7.70
CA HIS A 18 0.82 -5.80 8.63
C HIS A 18 -0.69 -5.58 8.73
N VAL A 19 -1.42 -6.67 8.86
CA VAL A 19 -2.84 -6.68 9.20
C VAL A 19 -3.01 -7.21 10.61
N PHE A 20 -3.98 -6.67 11.33
CA PHE A 20 -4.37 -7.21 12.63
C PHE A 20 -5.55 -8.17 12.45
N ASP A 21 -5.34 -9.43 12.80
CA ASP A 21 -6.38 -10.46 12.83
C ASP A 21 -7.12 -10.39 14.16
N VAL A 22 -8.33 -9.84 14.14
CA VAL A 22 -9.16 -9.66 15.34
C VAL A 22 -9.66 -11.00 15.89
N GLY A 23 -9.80 -12.01 15.03
CA GLY A 23 -10.26 -13.34 15.45
C GLY A 23 -9.22 -14.07 16.30
N GLU A 24 -7.94 -13.85 16.01
CA GLU A 24 -6.82 -14.48 16.73
C GLU A 24 -6.03 -13.53 17.63
N ASP A 25 -6.32 -12.22 17.62
CA ASP A 25 -5.59 -11.17 18.37
C ASP A 25 -4.09 -11.12 18.01
N VAL A 26 -3.76 -11.17 16.70
CA VAL A 26 -2.37 -11.21 16.22
C VAL A 26 -2.11 -10.26 15.06
N PHE A 27 -0.91 -9.67 15.03
CA PHE A 27 -0.40 -9.00 13.83
C PHE A 27 0.19 -10.01 12.85
N ARG A 28 -0.16 -9.86 11.58
CA ARG A 28 0.30 -10.72 10.49
C ARG A 28 0.95 -9.90 9.41
N PHE A 29 2.11 -10.36 8.94
CA PHE A 29 2.79 -9.75 7.80
C PHE A 29 2.02 -10.01 6.52
N VAL A 30 1.87 -8.96 5.71
CA VAL A 30 1.24 -9.03 4.39
C VAL A 30 2.34 -8.98 3.33
N ARG A 31 2.33 -9.99 2.46
CA ARG A 31 3.22 -10.08 1.31
C ARG A 31 2.42 -9.84 0.04
N ALA A 32 2.79 -8.82 -0.72
CA ALA A 32 2.30 -8.67 -2.08
C ALA A 32 2.93 -9.74 -2.98
N GLU A 33 2.12 -10.42 -3.78
CA GLU A 33 2.57 -11.44 -4.73
C GLU A 33 2.81 -10.88 -6.14
N ASP A 34 2.19 -9.73 -6.44
CA ASP A 34 2.32 -9.00 -7.71
C ASP A 34 2.25 -7.47 -7.47
N GLU A 35 2.57 -6.69 -8.50
CA GLU A 35 2.50 -5.22 -8.42
C GLU A 35 1.07 -4.73 -8.15
N GLN A 36 0.05 -5.46 -8.63
CA GLN A 36 -1.33 -5.07 -8.40
C GLN A 36 -1.68 -5.14 -6.91
N SER A 37 -1.20 -6.16 -6.21
CA SER A 37 -1.34 -6.32 -4.76
C SER A 37 -0.49 -5.29 -4.01
N GLU A 38 0.74 -5.02 -4.47
CA GLU A 38 1.64 -4.06 -3.82
C GLU A 38 1.06 -2.62 -3.88
N TYR A 39 0.48 -2.23 -5.02
CA TYR A 39 0.01 -0.86 -5.27
C TYR A 39 -1.51 -0.70 -5.26
N GLY A 40 -2.27 -1.78 -5.08
CA GLY A 40 -3.73 -1.79 -5.14
C GLY A 40 -4.43 -1.78 -3.79
N TRP A 41 -3.68 -1.77 -2.69
CA TRP A 41 -4.25 -1.68 -1.34
C TRP A 41 -4.28 -0.23 -0.88
N GLY A 42 -5.43 0.44 -0.90
CA GLY A 42 -5.53 1.84 -0.48
C GLY A 42 -5.02 2.12 0.94
N PHE A 43 -5.02 1.12 1.83
CA PHE A 43 -4.48 1.26 3.20
C PHE A 43 -2.95 1.36 3.25
N SER A 44 -2.23 0.94 2.21
CA SER A 44 -0.76 0.95 2.21
C SER A 44 -0.16 2.32 1.86
N TYR A 45 -0.99 3.33 1.62
CA TYR A 45 -0.55 4.65 1.14
C TYR A 45 -1.15 5.81 1.93
N ALA A 46 -0.32 6.83 2.18
CA ALA A 46 -0.76 8.16 2.55
C ALA A 46 -0.56 9.12 1.37
N TYR A 47 -1.63 9.76 0.93
CA TYR A 47 -1.60 10.67 -0.22
C TYR A 47 -1.51 12.13 0.22
N THR A 48 -0.63 12.89 -0.43
CA THR A 48 -0.59 14.36 -0.30
C THR A 48 -1.71 14.99 -1.12
N ARG A 49 -2.03 16.26 -0.85
CA ARG A 49 -2.93 17.05 -1.70
C ARG A 49 -2.45 17.14 -3.16
N SER A 50 -1.13 17.08 -3.41
CA SER A 50 -0.56 17.08 -4.76
C SER A 50 -0.93 15.83 -5.56
N ALA A 51 -1.01 14.65 -4.93
CA ALA A 51 -1.41 13.43 -5.63
C ALA A 51 -2.76 13.59 -6.35
N TRP A 52 -3.74 14.16 -5.65
CA TRP A 52 -5.08 14.45 -6.18
C TRP A 52 -5.11 15.45 -7.33
N ARG A 53 -4.04 16.23 -7.51
CA ARG A 53 -3.88 17.16 -8.65
C ARG A 53 -3.22 16.49 -9.86
N HIS A 54 -2.50 15.38 -9.65
CA HIS A 54 -1.88 14.62 -10.74
C HIS A 54 -2.87 13.68 -11.41
N CYS A 55 -3.64 12.93 -10.63
CA CYS A 55 -4.73 12.14 -11.15
C CYS A 55 -5.83 11.95 -10.10
N LEU A 56 -7.04 11.66 -10.58
CA LEU A 56 -8.18 11.31 -9.74
C LEU A 56 -8.32 9.79 -9.70
N PHE A 57 -8.93 9.28 -8.64
CA PHE A 57 -9.39 7.90 -8.59
C PHE A 57 -10.44 7.67 -9.69
N ARG A 58 -10.34 6.54 -10.37
CA ARG A 58 -11.36 6.13 -11.33
C ARG A 58 -12.59 5.70 -10.54
N ASN A 59 -13.78 6.09 -11.03
CA ASN A 59 -15.04 5.60 -10.47
C ASN A 59 -15.30 4.16 -10.97
N ILE A 60 -14.66 3.19 -10.33
CA ILE A 60 -14.76 1.76 -10.63
C ILE A 60 -14.88 0.98 -9.32
N ASN A 61 -15.29 -0.29 -9.42
CA ASN A 61 -15.57 -1.11 -8.22
C ASN A 61 -14.32 -1.69 -7.54
N LYS A 62 -13.22 -1.85 -8.28
CA LYS A 62 -11.97 -2.45 -7.79
C LYS A 62 -10.77 -1.87 -8.54
N ASP A 63 -9.62 -1.85 -7.88
CA ASP A 63 -8.31 -1.49 -8.43
C ASP A 63 -8.14 -0.01 -8.78
N GLU A 64 -8.98 0.85 -8.20
CA GLU A 64 -8.85 2.31 -8.32
C GLU A 64 -7.53 2.82 -7.71
N ASP A 65 -7.11 2.23 -6.59
CA ASP A 65 -5.82 2.52 -5.93
C ASP A 65 -4.64 2.17 -6.84
N TYR A 66 -4.66 0.98 -7.44
CA TYR A 66 -3.63 0.55 -8.37
C TYR A 66 -3.52 1.49 -9.57
N GLY A 67 -4.65 1.90 -10.13
CA GLY A 67 -4.70 2.86 -11.22
C GLY A 67 -4.02 4.18 -10.86
N LEU A 68 -4.38 4.74 -9.69
CA LEU A 68 -3.80 5.98 -9.20
C LEU A 68 -2.30 5.84 -8.91
N MET A 69 -1.90 4.80 -8.18
CA MET A 69 -0.50 4.57 -7.83
C MET A 69 0.38 4.31 -9.06
N ASN A 70 -0.12 3.57 -10.04
CA ASN A 70 0.59 3.35 -11.29
C ASN A 70 0.77 4.67 -12.07
N THR A 71 -0.24 5.55 -12.07
CA THR A 71 -0.11 6.89 -12.66
C THR A 71 0.93 7.74 -11.91
N LEU A 72 0.90 7.75 -10.58
CA LEU A 72 1.87 8.51 -9.78
C LEU A 72 3.30 8.01 -9.97
N ARG A 73 3.53 6.69 -9.96
CA ARG A 73 4.86 6.07 -10.17
C ARG A 73 5.44 6.35 -11.56
N ARG A 74 4.59 6.46 -12.59
CA ARG A 74 5.01 6.72 -13.98
C ARG A 74 5.13 8.22 -14.29
N SER A 75 4.60 9.08 -13.44
CA SER A 75 4.69 10.53 -13.62
C SER A 75 6.12 11.02 -13.42
N ARG A 76 6.54 11.98 -14.25
CA ARG A 76 7.85 12.64 -14.10
C ARG A 76 7.85 13.70 -12.98
N ASP A 77 6.65 14.17 -12.62
CA ASP A 77 6.43 15.32 -11.75
C ASP A 77 6.00 14.93 -10.33
N ALA A 78 5.66 13.66 -10.12
CA ALA A 78 5.26 13.10 -8.84
C ALA A 78 6.34 12.14 -8.30
N GLU A 79 6.49 12.12 -6.98
CA GLU A 79 7.38 11.19 -6.28
C GLU A 79 6.59 10.38 -5.26
N VAL A 80 6.77 9.06 -5.29
CA VAL A 80 6.26 8.12 -4.28
C VAL A 80 7.42 7.78 -3.36
N LEU A 81 7.29 8.13 -2.08
CA LEU A 81 8.32 7.83 -1.07
C LEU A 81 8.01 6.53 -0.36
N THR A 82 9.02 5.68 -0.23
CA THR A 82 8.96 4.50 0.64
C THR A 82 9.66 4.84 1.95
N VAL A 83 8.89 4.96 3.04
CA VAL A 83 9.44 5.21 4.36
C VAL A 83 9.97 3.90 4.93
N ALA A 84 11.25 3.91 5.28
CA ALA A 84 11.85 2.88 6.11
C ALA A 84 11.50 3.15 7.58
N VAL A 85 10.33 2.69 8.02
CA VAL A 85 10.11 2.50 9.45
C VAL A 85 10.96 1.29 9.86
N ARG A 86 11.53 1.29 11.07
CA ARG A 86 12.20 0.08 11.58
C ARG A 86 11.17 -1.04 11.54
N GLU A 87 11.50 -2.18 10.92
CA GLU A 87 10.52 -3.28 10.76
C GLU A 87 9.91 -3.73 12.09
N ALA A 88 10.66 -3.57 13.18
CA ALA A 88 10.22 -3.84 14.55
C ALA A 88 9.05 -2.94 15.02
N ASP A 89 8.88 -1.74 14.45
CA ASP A 89 7.81 -0.82 14.81
C ASP A 89 6.55 -1.02 13.96
N GLY A 90 6.51 -2.11 13.16
CA GLY A 90 5.49 -2.47 12.17
C GLY A 90 4.17 -1.75 12.34
N ILE A 91 3.90 -0.77 11.48
CA ILE A 91 2.67 0.02 11.55
C ILE A 91 1.53 -0.83 11.00
N CYS A 92 0.58 -1.15 11.87
CA CYS A 92 -0.69 -1.74 11.46
C CYS A 92 -1.60 -0.65 10.89
N ALA A 93 -1.94 -0.76 9.61
CA ALA A 93 -2.85 0.16 8.94
C ALA A 93 -4.21 -0.47 8.62
N HIS A 94 -4.36 -1.78 8.85
CA HIS A 94 -5.55 -2.49 8.40
C HIS A 94 -5.94 -3.67 9.29
N THR A 95 -7.25 -3.90 9.40
CA THR A 95 -7.83 -5.04 10.13
C THR A 95 -8.17 -6.13 9.13
N TYR A 96 -7.75 -7.37 9.39
CA TYR A 96 -8.08 -8.49 8.52
C TYR A 96 -9.52 -8.96 8.77
N HIS A 97 -10.31 -9.06 7.70
CA HIS A 97 -11.70 -9.50 7.73
C HIS A 97 -11.84 -10.81 6.91
N PRO A 98 -11.73 -11.99 7.53
CA PRO A 98 -11.67 -13.26 6.80
C PRO A 98 -12.94 -13.60 6.01
N GLU A 99 -14.11 -13.18 6.50
CA GLU A 99 -15.40 -13.48 5.88
C GLU A 99 -15.80 -12.47 4.81
N VAL A 100 -15.19 -11.27 4.82
CA VAL A 100 -15.54 -10.16 3.93
C VAL A 100 -14.25 -9.46 3.50
N SER A 101 -13.75 -9.77 2.31
CA SER A 101 -12.60 -9.04 1.78
C SER A 101 -13.05 -7.67 1.25
N ILE A 102 -12.95 -6.66 2.09
CA ILE A 102 -13.23 -5.24 1.78
C ILE A 102 -11.99 -4.48 1.30
N SER A 103 -10.85 -5.15 1.18
CA SER A 103 -9.50 -4.57 1.17
C SER A 103 -8.62 -5.05 0.01
N GLY A 104 -9.24 -5.32 -1.15
CA GLY A 104 -8.50 -5.59 -2.38
C GLY A 104 -8.18 -7.07 -2.64
N GLY A 105 -8.66 -7.99 -1.79
CA GLY A 105 -8.48 -9.42 -2.00
C GLY A 105 -7.16 -9.96 -1.48
N GLU A 106 -6.57 -9.33 -0.45
CA GLU A 106 -5.44 -9.88 0.29
C GLU A 106 -5.69 -11.34 0.65
N ARG A 107 -4.91 -12.23 0.03
CA ARG A 107 -5.04 -13.66 0.24
C ARG A 107 -4.18 -14.04 1.43
N VAL A 108 -4.86 -14.45 2.48
CA VAL A 108 -4.27 -15.26 3.56
C VAL A 108 -4.26 -16.70 3.05
N GLY A 109 -3.11 -17.19 2.57
CA GLY A 109 -3.01 -18.49 1.89
C GLY A 109 -3.37 -19.72 2.74
N GLU A 110 -3.70 -20.84 2.08
CA GLU A 110 -4.17 -22.15 2.60
C GLU A 110 -3.21 -22.91 3.54
N GLY A 111 -2.20 -22.24 4.09
CA GLY A 111 -1.23 -22.79 5.01
C GLY A 111 -0.51 -21.65 5.70
N ARG A 112 -0.78 -21.51 7.00
CA ARG A 112 -0.23 -20.55 7.96
C ARG A 112 1.04 -19.83 7.49
N PHE A 113 0.91 -18.51 7.35
CA PHE A 113 1.96 -17.48 7.31
C PHE A 113 3.36 -17.98 7.67
N THR A 114 4.34 -17.75 6.81
CA THR A 114 5.74 -17.78 7.23
C THR A 114 6.03 -16.54 8.09
N SER A 115 5.88 -16.65 9.41
CA SER A 115 6.57 -15.74 10.31
C SER A 115 8.04 -16.16 10.34
N SER A 116 8.91 -15.48 9.62
CA SER A 116 10.28 -15.39 10.11
C SER A 116 10.23 -14.43 11.29
N ARG A 117 10.55 -14.90 12.50
CA ARG A 117 10.89 -13.97 13.60
C ARG A 117 11.96 -13.04 13.06
N THR A 118 11.63 -11.77 12.87
CA THR A 118 12.62 -10.73 12.60
C THR A 118 13.53 -10.71 13.82
N LYS A 119 14.81 -11.08 13.61
CA LYS A 119 15.86 -10.95 14.64
C LYS A 119 16.24 -9.49 14.79
#